data_AF-A0A3C2CYC5-F1
#
_entry.id   AF-A0A3C2CYC5-F1
#
_cell.length_a   1.000
_cell.length_b   1.000
_cell.length_c   1.000
_cell.angle_alpha   90.00
_cell.angle_beta   90.00
_cell.angle_gamma   90.00
#
_symmetry.space_group_name_H-M   'P 1'
#
loop_
_entity.id
_entity.type
_entity.pdbx_description
1 polymer ?
#
loop_
_entity_poly.entity_id
_entity_poly.type
_entity_poly.pdbx_seq_one_letter_code
_entity_poly.pdbx_strand_id
1 'polypeptide(L)'
;ISPVSFELKDLPLNLEQETLIEDTIPQLSEELIFTALAVPNPHLTAVVDQAQMESNLQKDISQKVNMPNNELFPDGVNVSFIRLLEKANIFVRTFERGVGFTNACGTAMSASTLVTCLIKENNFDQRINVYNNGGMVQCAVHKQDGTYTIDLIGNATFVYNAHLNIDFTENGIITEVLEQEEFDEDVQYSRLQEHARNYLAKFE
;
A
#
# COMPACT_ATOMS: atom_id res chain seq x y z
N ILE A 1 -12.67 4.68 -1.24
CA ILE A 1 -12.35 3.28 -0.91
C ILE A 1 -13.01 2.94 0.42
N SER A 2 -13.79 1.86 0.42
CA SER A 2 -14.60 1.32 1.52
C SER A 2 -15.04 -0.11 1.12
N PRO A 3 -15.42 -0.99 2.05
CA PRO A 3 -15.46 -0.78 3.50
C PRO A 3 -14.07 -0.73 4.13
N VAL A 4 -13.97 -0.03 5.27
CA VAL A 4 -12.82 -0.08 6.18
C VAL A 4 -13.21 -0.97 7.34
N SER A 5 -12.35 -1.92 7.72
CA SER A 5 -12.52 -2.72 8.94
C SER A 5 -11.23 -2.76 9.75
N PHE A 6 -11.36 -2.74 11.08
CA PHE A 6 -10.26 -2.97 12.04
C PHE A 6 -10.43 -4.30 12.77
N GLU A 7 -11.53 -4.99 12.53
CA GLU A 7 -11.87 -6.24 13.19
C GLU A 7 -10.92 -7.33 12.70
N LEU A 8 -10.19 -7.95 13.61
CA LEU A 8 -9.21 -8.97 13.24
C LEU A 8 -9.85 -10.20 12.61
N LYS A 9 -11.12 -10.50 12.88
CA LYS A 9 -11.89 -11.55 12.20
C LYS A 9 -12.12 -11.30 10.70
N ASP A 10 -12.05 -10.05 10.26
CA ASP A 10 -12.17 -9.66 8.84
C ASP A 10 -10.80 -9.67 8.14
N LEU A 11 -9.74 -9.92 8.90
CA LEU A 11 -8.36 -10.00 8.46
C LEU A 11 -7.86 -11.44 8.66
N PRO A 12 -6.87 -11.90 7.89
CA PRO A 12 -6.22 -13.17 8.19
C PRO A 12 -5.19 -12.97 9.31
N LEU A 13 -5.61 -12.48 10.49
CA LEU A 13 -4.72 -12.22 11.64
C LEU A 13 -5.25 -12.91 12.90
N ASN A 14 -4.52 -13.90 13.39
CA ASN A 14 -4.88 -14.68 14.58
C ASN A 14 -4.21 -14.13 15.85
N LEU A 15 -4.92 -13.25 16.57
CA LEU A 15 -4.54 -12.78 17.89
C LEU A 15 -5.74 -12.89 18.85
N GLU A 16 -5.48 -13.04 20.15
CA GLU A 16 -6.53 -13.10 21.18
C GLU A 16 -7.07 -11.70 21.53
N GLN A 17 -7.50 -10.94 20.52
CA GLN A 17 -8.08 -9.59 20.66
C GLN A 17 -8.96 -9.23 19.46
N GLU A 18 -9.82 -8.22 19.61
CA GLU A 18 -10.79 -7.83 18.56
C GLU A 18 -10.17 -6.94 17.47
N THR A 19 -9.24 -6.06 17.84
CA THR A 19 -8.58 -5.10 16.94
C THR A 19 -7.09 -4.98 17.28
N LEU A 20 -6.26 -4.56 16.32
CA LEU A 20 -4.87 -4.17 16.56
C LEU A 20 -4.65 -2.75 16.02
N ILE A 21 -4.67 -1.75 16.91
CA ILE A 21 -4.46 -0.34 16.58
C ILE A 21 -3.41 0.21 17.53
N GLU A 22 -2.32 0.74 16.98
CA GLU A 22 -1.19 1.28 17.75
C GLU A 22 -0.65 0.29 18.82
N ASP A 23 -0.49 -0.98 18.46
CA ASP A 23 -0.02 -2.02 19.38
C ASP A 23 1.08 -2.91 18.79
N THR A 24 1.81 -3.60 19.65
CA THR A 24 2.91 -4.49 19.30
C THR A 24 2.42 -5.86 18.87
N ILE A 25 3.20 -6.52 18.01
CA ILE A 25 3.14 -7.97 17.82
C ILE A 25 4.53 -8.50 18.15
N PRO A 26 4.80 -8.94 19.39
CA PRO A 26 6.14 -9.37 19.82
C PRO A 26 6.73 -10.49 18.95
N GLN A 27 5.89 -11.32 18.35
CA GLN A 27 6.32 -12.36 17.41
C GLN A 27 6.95 -11.76 16.13
N LEU A 28 6.68 -10.51 15.79
CA LEU A 28 7.21 -9.83 14.60
C LEU A 28 8.32 -8.84 14.95
N SER A 29 8.14 -8.03 15.98
CA SER A 29 9.11 -7.05 16.46
C SER A 29 8.74 -6.59 17.88
N GLU A 30 9.75 -6.38 18.73
CA GLU A 30 9.56 -5.77 20.06
C GLU A 30 9.49 -4.24 20.00
N GLU A 31 9.93 -3.62 18.90
CA GLU A 31 10.06 -2.16 18.77
C GLU A 31 8.96 -1.54 17.90
N LEU A 32 8.46 -2.30 16.92
CA LEU A 32 7.47 -1.77 15.98
C LEU A 32 6.06 -1.78 16.57
N ILE A 33 5.39 -0.65 16.38
CA ILE A 33 3.98 -0.46 16.68
C ILE A 33 3.18 -0.63 15.39
N PHE A 34 2.22 -1.54 15.41
CA PHE A 34 1.43 -1.92 14.25
C PHE A 34 -0.01 -1.44 14.35
N THR A 35 -0.62 -1.21 13.18
CA THR A 35 -2.07 -1.14 13.01
C THR A 35 -2.49 -2.09 11.90
N ALA A 36 -3.44 -2.98 12.19
CA ALA A 36 -4.02 -3.92 11.24
C ALA A 36 -5.40 -3.43 10.81
N LEU A 37 -5.63 -3.38 9.49
CA LEU A 37 -6.88 -2.88 8.91
C LEU A 37 -7.11 -3.43 7.49
N ALA A 38 -8.37 -3.46 7.06
CA ALA A 38 -8.78 -3.84 5.71
C ALA A 38 -9.23 -2.61 4.92
N VAL A 39 -8.67 -2.41 3.71
CA VAL A 39 -9.04 -1.28 2.83
C VAL A 39 -9.02 -1.66 1.33
N PRO A 40 -9.87 -2.58 0.82
CA PRO A 40 -10.71 -3.56 1.50
C PRO A 40 -9.99 -4.91 1.72
N ASN A 41 -8.75 -5.05 1.23
CA ASN A 41 -7.87 -6.21 1.46
C ASN A 41 -6.99 -5.96 2.70
N PRO A 42 -6.37 -7.00 3.28
CA PRO A 42 -5.74 -6.88 4.60
C PRO A 42 -4.38 -6.17 4.54
N HIS A 43 -4.17 -5.23 5.46
CA HIS A 43 -2.93 -4.50 5.64
C HIS A 43 -2.46 -4.58 7.09
N LEU A 44 -1.16 -4.87 7.27
CA LEU A 44 -0.43 -4.65 8.51
C LEU A 44 0.51 -3.46 8.27
N THR A 45 0.29 -2.39 9.02
CA THR A 45 1.00 -1.12 8.83
C THR A 45 1.83 -0.76 10.04
N ALA A 46 2.98 -0.10 9.83
CA ALA A 46 3.79 0.45 10.91
C ALA A 46 4.37 1.81 10.48
N VAL A 47 4.36 2.78 11.38
CA VAL A 47 5.10 4.03 11.20
C VAL A 47 6.54 3.79 11.66
N VAL A 48 7.50 4.15 10.81
CA VAL A 48 8.92 3.84 11.01
C VAL A 48 9.80 5.05 10.66
N ASP A 49 11.03 5.03 11.19
CA ASP A 49 12.06 6.00 10.80
C ASP A 49 12.78 5.62 9.49
N GLN A 50 13.72 6.46 9.06
CA GLN A 50 14.50 6.23 7.86
C GLN A 50 15.36 4.96 7.94
N ALA A 51 16.02 4.72 9.07
CA ALA A 51 16.93 3.59 9.23
C ALA A 51 16.17 2.26 9.15
N GLN A 52 15.01 2.18 9.79
CA GLN A 52 14.11 1.03 9.72
C GLN A 52 13.56 0.83 8.29
N MET A 53 13.17 1.92 7.60
CA MET A 53 12.67 1.88 6.22
C MET A 53 13.71 1.34 5.21
N GLU A 54 14.98 1.69 5.38
CA GLU A 54 16.08 1.27 4.50
C GLU A 54 16.64 -0.11 4.85
N SER A 55 16.42 -0.58 6.08
CA SER A 55 16.86 -1.90 6.52
C SER A 55 16.10 -3.05 5.84
N ASN A 56 16.53 -4.29 6.12
CA ASN A 56 15.81 -5.49 5.71
C ASN A 56 14.59 -5.81 6.60
N LEU A 57 14.32 -5.03 7.65
CA LEU A 57 13.27 -5.32 8.65
C LEU A 57 11.90 -5.56 8.01
N GLN A 58 11.48 -4.68 7.09
CA GLN A 58 10.21 -4.86 6.40
C GLN A 58 10.18 -6.17 5.61
N LYS A 59 11.26 -6.49 4.90
CA LYS A 59 11.36 -7.70 4.08
C LYS A 59 11.26 -8.95 4.95
N ASP A 60 12.00 -8.98 6.06
CA ASP A 60 12.05 -10.13 6.96
C ASP A 60 10.68 -10.39 7.62
N ILE A 61 10.02 -9.33 8.10
CA ILE A 61 8.64 -9.41 8.63
C ILE A 61 7.68 -9.90 7.54
N SER A 62 7.75 -9.30 6.35
CA SER A 62 6.84 -9.60 5.24
C SER A 62 6.97 -11.04 4.77
N GLN A 63 8.20 -11.55 4.67
CA GLN A 63 8.46 -12.94 4.33
C GLN A 63 7.92 -13.86 5.42
N LYS A 64 8.17 -13.55 6.70
CA LYS A 64 7.66 -14.33 7.83
C LYS A 64 6.14 -14.46 7.79
N VAL A 65 5.41 -13.35 7.69
CA VAL A 65 3.93 -13.36 7.73
C VAL A 65 3.28 -13.92 6.46
N ASN A 66 4.01 -14.02 5.35
CA ASN A 66 3.50 -14.58 4.09
C ASN A 66 4.05 -15.98 3.76
N MET A 67 4.70 -16.65 4.73
CA MET A 67 5.11 -18.05 4.57
C MET A 67 3.89 -19.00 4.51
N PRO A 68 3.97 -20.11 3.76
CA PRO A 68 2.94 -21.14 3.80
C PRO A 68 2.71 -21.66 5.22
N ASN A 69 1.45 -21.89 5.58
CA ASN A 69 1.02 -22.38 6.89
C ASN A 69 1.43 -21.48 8.07
N ASN A 70 1.57 -20.17 7.86
CA ASN A 70 1.79 -19.25 8.96
C ASN A 70 0.55 -19.20 9.88
N GLU A 71 0.72 -19.54 11.16
CA GLU A 71 -0.40 -19.57 12.11
C GLU A 71 -0.95 -18.18 12.45
N LEU A 72 -0.09 -17.15 12.45
CA LEU A 72 -0.46 -15.78 12.75
C LEU A 72 -1.20 -15.12 11.57
N PHE A 73 -0.75 -15.39 10.35
CA PHE A 73 -1.36 -14.92 9.10
C PHE A 73 -1.60 -16.04 8.09
N PRO A 74 -2.66 -16.87 8.25
CA PRO A 74 -2.89 -18.06 7.43
C PRO A 74 -2.98 -17.78 5.93
N ASP A 75 -3.64 -16.67 5.57
CA ASP A 75 -3.77 -16.25 4.19
C ASP A 75 -2.76 -15.15 3.81
N GLY A 76 -1.81 -14.80 4.67
CA GLY A 76 -0.86 -13.70 4.44
C GLY A 76 -1.49 -12.30 4.46
N VAL A 77 -0.65 -11.26 4.37
CA VAL A 77 -1.07 -9.86 4.52
C VAL A 77 -0.15 -8.91 3.74
N ASN A 78 -0.67 -7.77 3.29
CA ASN A 78 0.16 -6.69 2.77
C ASN A 78 0.85 -5.97 3.93
N VAL A 79 2.18 -5.88 3.92
CA VAL A 79 2.93 -5.20 4.97
C VAL A 79 3.40 -3.84 4.45
N SER A 80 2.95 -2.76 5.08
CA SER A 80 3.27 -1.40 4.64
C SER A 80 3.99 -0.62 5.73
N PHE A 81 5.17 -0.12 5.41
CA PHE A 81 5.89 0.82 6.27
C PHE A 81 5.57 2.24 5.83
N ILE A 82 5.35 3.10 6.81
CA ILE A 82 4.97 4.50 6.65
C ILE A 82 6.09 5.34 7.23
N ARG A 83 6.67 6.22 6.43
CA ARG A 83 7.60 7.25 6.90
C ARG A 83 6.92 8.60 6.81
N LEU A 84 6.85 9.30 7.92
CA LEU A 84 6.40 10.68 7.96
C LEU A 84 7.50 11.57 7.37
N LEU A 85 7.14 12.47 6.46
CA LEU A 85 8.11 13.37 5.81
C LEU A 85 8.01 14.77 6.42
N GLU A 86 6.90 15.43 6.13
CA GLU A 86 6.48 16.70 6.73
C GLU A 86 4.95 16.68 6.83
N LYS A 87 4.35 17.72 7.42
CA LYS A 87 2.89 17.79 7.58
C LYS A 87 2.18 17.53 6.25
N ALA A 88 1.18 16.66 6.24
CA ALA A 88 0.43 16.26 5.04
C ALA A 88 1.23 15.51 3.96
N ASN A 89 2.44 15.02 4.25
CA ASN A 89 3.28 14.33 3.28
C ASN A 89 3.88 13.08 3.93
N ILE A 90 3.59 11.91 3.37
CA ILE A 90 4.08 10.62 3.85
C ILE A 90 4.68 9.82 2.71
N PHE A 91 5.65 8.97 3.02
CA PHE A 91 6.15 7.95 2.11
C PHE A 91 5.67 6.57 2.56
N VAL A 92 5.22 5.75 1.61
CA VAL A 92 4.73 4.40 1.87
C VAL A 92 5.50 3.41 1.01
N ARG A 93 6.09 2.42 1.68
CA ARG A 93 6.71 1.26 1.04
C ARG A 93 5.87 0.03 1.36
N THR A 94 5.48 -0.73 0.34
CA THR A 94 4.60 -1.88 0.51
C THR A 94 5.25 -3.15 0.00
N PHE A 95 5.18 -4.20 0.82
CA PHE A 95 5.34 -5.57 0.38
C PHE A 95 3.96 -6.18 0.21
N GLU A 96 3.59 -6.47 -1.03
CA GLU A 96 2.30 -7.07 -1.36
C GLU A 96 2.34 -8.58 -1.25
N ARG A 97 1.30 -9.13 -0.62
CA ARG A 97 1.08 -10.57 -0.51
C ARG A 97 1.09 -11.20 -1.91
N GLY A 98 1.93 -12.22 -2.11
CA GLY A 98 2.01 -12.97 -3.36
C GLY A 98 2.76 -12.28 -4.50
N VAL A 99 3.25 -11.05 -4.31
CA VAL A 99 3.96 -10.27 -5.32
C VAL A 99 5.37 -9.87 -4.86
N GLY A 100 5.49 -9.37 -3.62
CA GLY A 100 6.73 -8.81 -3.09
C GLY A 100 6.70 -7.28 -3.03
N PHE A 101 7.87 -6.64 -3.05
CA PHE A 101 7.93 -5.18 -3.07
C PHE A 101 7.37 -4.63 -4.38
N THR A 102 6.35 -3.79 -4.29
CA THR A 102 5.73 -3.12 -5.44
C THR A 102 6.03 -1.63 -5.42
N ASN A 103 6.04 -1.01 -6.60
CA ASN A 103 6.29 0.42 -6.72
C ASN A 103 5.08 1.26 -6.29
N ALA A 104 3.86 0.73 -6.40
CA ALA A 104 2.64 1.40 -5.98
C ALA A 104 1.56 0.40 -5.60
N CYS A 105 0.82 0.72 -4.52
CA CYS A 105 -0.33 -0.04 -4.05
C CYS A 105 -1.38 0.92 -3.49
N GLY A 106 -2.46 1.16 -4.24
CA GLY A 106 -3.47 2.18 -3.89
C GLY A 106 -4.18 1.91 -2.55
N THR A 107 -4.46 0.63 -2.24
CA THR A 107 -5.08 0.25 -0.97
C THR A 107 -4.13 0.47 0.22
N ALA A 108 -2.84 0.16 0.06
CA ALA A 108 -1.84 0.45 1.08
C ALA A 108 -1.64 1.95 1.32
N MET A 109 -1.62 2.76 0.26
CA MET A 109 -1.53 4.21 0.38
C MET A 109 -2.74 4.79 1.13
N SER A 110 -3.93 4.24 0.88
CA SER A 110 -5.17 4.61 1.56
C SER A 110 -5.14 4.20 3.04
N ALA A 111 -4.80 2.94 3.32
CA ALA A 111 -4.68 2.40 4.68
C ALA A 111 -3.67 3.21 5.50
N SER A 112 -2.49 3.47 4.95
CA SER A 112 -1.45 4.27 5.59
C SER A 112 -1.90 5.70 5.89
N THR A 113 -2.66 6.32 4.98
CA THR A 113 -3.22 7.66 5.22
C THR A 113 -4.17 7.66 6.42
N LEU A 114 -5.08 6.68 6.48
CA LEU A 114 -5.99 6.51 7.62
C LEU A 114 -5.22 6.29 8.92
N VAL A 115 -4.20 5.43 8.91
CA VAL A 115 -3.34 5.19 10.09
C VAL A 115 -2.72 6.49 10.57
N THR A 116 -2.14 7.32 9.69
CA THR A 116 -1.57 8.61 10.10
C THR A 116 -2.60 9.59 10.69
N CYS A 117 -3.88 9.49 10.29
CA CYS A 117 -4.96 10.28 10.87
C CYS A 117 -5.36 9.77 12.27
N LEU A 118 -5.39 8.44 12.47
CA LEU A 118 -5.73 7.83 13.77
C LEU A 118 -4.71 8.21 14.84
N ILE A 119 -3.43 8.18 14.49
CA ILE A 119 -2.32 8.54 15.39
C ILE A 119 -2.10 10.06 15.52
N LYS A 120 -2.97 10.87 14.88
CA LYS A 120 -2.98 12.35 14.94
C LYS A 120 -1.78 13.05 14.30
N GLU A 121 -1.03 12.36 13.45
CA GLU A 121 0.04 12.96 12.64
C GLU A 121 -0.52 13.75 11.44
N ASN A 122 -1.70 13.36 10.95
CA ASN A 122 -2.48 14.11 9.97
C ASN A 122 -3.93 14.29 10.43
N ASN A 123 -4.66 15.20 9.78
CA ASN A 123 -6.07 15.44 10.10
C ASN A 123 -7.00 14.73 9.13
N PHE A 124 -8.19 14.35 9.62
CA PHE A 124 -9.31 13.99 8.76
C PHE A 124 -9.71 15.17 7.87
N ASP A 125 -10.36 14.88 6.73
CA ASP A 125 -10.82 15.84 5.73
C ASP A 125 -9.70 16.70 5.10
N GLN A 126 -8.44 16.36 5.37
CA GLN A 126 -7.26 16.99 4.81
C GLN A 126 -6.71 16.16 3.64
N ARG A 127 -6.30 16.82 2.56
CA ARG A 127 -5.51 16.16 1.50
C ARG A 127 -4.10 15.88 2.02
N ILE A 128 -3.69 14.62 1.90
CA ILE A 128 -2.37 14.11 2.28
C ILE A 128 -1.72 13.58 1.01
N ASN A 129 -0.51 14.05 0.70
CA ASN A 129 0.29 13.51 -0.38
C ASN A 129 0.96 12.23 0.11
N VAL A 130 0.78 11.17 -0.65
CA VAL A 130 1.35 9.85 -0.35
C VAL A 130 2.30 9.50 -1.47
N TYR A 131 3.59 9.46 -1.15
CA TYR A 131 4.67 9.14 -2.06
C TYR A 131 5.03 7.66 -1.97
N ASN A 132 5.48 7.08 -3.08
CA ASN A 132 6.06 5.74 -3.16
C ASN A 132 7.11 5.70 -4.28
N ASN A 133 7.69 4.53 -4.54
CA ASN A 133 8.70 4.37 -5.59
C ASN A 133 8.12 4.57 -7.01
N GLY A 134 6.81 4.37 -7.18
CA GLY A 134 6.10 4.51 -8.45
C GLY A 134 5.57 5.92 -8.73
N GLY A 135 5.71 6.87 -7.81
CA GLY A 135 5.20 8.24 -7.95
C GLY A 135 4.50 8.74 -6.69
N MET A 136 3.33 9.36 -6.88
CA MET A 136 2.56 9.99 -5.81
C MET A 136 1.06 9.89 -6.09
N VAL A 137 0.25 9.76 -5.04
CA VAL A 137 -1.20 10.02 -5.07
C VAL A 137 -1.58 10.99 -3.96
N GLN A 138 -2.80 11.51 -4.00
CA GLN A 138 -3.38 12.23 -2.88
C GLN A 138 -4.49 11.41 -2.26
N CYS A 139 -4.49 11.32 -0.93
CA CYS A 139 -5.57 10.68 -0.19
C CYS A 139 -6.24 11.70 0.75
N ALA A 140 -7.54 11.54 1.00
CA ALA A 140 -8.26 12.27 2.04
C ALA A 140 -9.16 11.31 2.80
N VAL A 141 -9.08 11.33 4.13
CA VAL A 141 -9.82 10.41 4.99
C VAL A 141 -10.96 11.16 5.64
N HIS A 142 -12.17 10.67 5.44
CA HIS A 142 -13.39 11.23 6.02
C HIS A 142 -13.89 10.31 7.13
N LYS A 143 -14.30 10.91 8.26
CA LYS A 143 -14.90 10.19 9.39
C LYS A 143 -16.32 10.69 9.63
N GLN A 144 -17.31 9.85 9.38
CA GLN A 144 -18.73 10.16 9.59
C GLN A 144 -19.42 8.99 10.28
N ASP A 145 -20.18 9.27 11.35
CA ASP A 145 -20.95 8.27 12.11
C ASP A 145 -20.15 7.03 12.54
N GLY A 146 -18.88 7.22 12.90
CA GLY A 146 -17.98 6.13 13.30
C GLY A 146 -17.42 5.29 12.13
N THR A 147 -17.80 5.61 10.89
CA THR A 147 -17.28 4.97 9.68
C THR A 147 -16.21 5.82 9.01
N TYR A 148 -15.34 5.16 8.25
CA TYR A 148 -14.28 5.81 7.48
C TYR A 148 -14.48 5.59 5.98
N THR A 149 -14.33 6.65 5.21
CA THR A 149 -14.23 6.60 3.74
C THR A 149 -12.98 7.34 3.30
N ILE A 150 -12.31 6.82 2.26
CA ILE A 150 -11.04 7.37 1.80
C ILE A 150 -11.15 7.74 0.33
N ASP A 151 -10.96 9.01 0.00
CA ASP A 151 -10.75 9.45 -1.37
C ASP A 151 -9.30 9.17 -1.76
N LEU A 152 -9.09 8.59 -2.94
CA LEU A 152 -7.77 8.40 -3.55
C LEU A 152 -7.78 9.06 -4.92
N ILE A 153 -6.86 9.99 -5.13
CA ILE A 153 -6.70 10.75 -6.37
C ILE A 153 -5.32 10.44 -6.93
N GLY A 154 -5.29 9.74 -8.05
CA GLY A 154 -4.07 9.42 -8.80
C GLY A 154 -4.32 9.58 -10.30
N ASN A 155 -3.23 9.60 -11.07
CA ASN A 155 -3.31 9.59 -12.52
C ASN A 155 -3.44 8.15 -13.05
N ALA A 156 -4.10 8.03 -14.20
CA ALA A 156 -4.09 6.85 -15.04
C ALA A 156 -3.85 7.32 -16.48
N THR A 157 -3.09 6.54 -17.24
CA THR A 157 -2.58 6.94 -18.56
C THR A 157 -2.65 5.75 -19.51
N PHE A 158 -3.09 5.98 -20.75
CA PHE A 158 -3.04 4.93 -21.76
C PHE A 158 -1.60 4.81 -22.30
N VAL A 159 -1.09 3.58 -22.41
CA VAL A 159 0.27 3.32 -22.93
C VAL A 159 0.19 2.86 -24.37
N TYR A 160 -0.63 1.85 -24.65
CA TYR A 160 -0.94 1.42 -26.02
C TYR A 160 -2.32 0.78 -26.07
N ASN A 161 -2.85 0.64 -27.27
CA ASN A 161 -3.95 -0.25 -27.60
C ASN A 161 -3.43 -1.42 -28.43
N ALA A 162 -3.92 -2.64 -28.20
CA ALA A 162 -3.48 -3.81 -28.97
C ALA A 162 -4.63 -4.78 -29.27
N HIS A 163 -4.60 -5.36 -30.46
CA HIS A 163 -5.45 -6.47 -30.86
C HIS A 163 -4.66 -7.77 -30.78
N LEU A 164 -5.16 -8.73 -29.98
CA LEU A 164 -4.49 -10.00 -29.73
C LEU A 164 -5.33 -11.16 -30.26
N ASN A 165 -4.68 -12.16 -30.84
CA ASN A 165 -5.29 -13.47 -31.04
C ASN A 165 -4.84 -14.39 -29.89
N ILE A 166 -5.80 -15.04 -29.24
CA ILE A 166 -5.54 -15.88 -28.06
C ILE A 166 -6.09 -17.27 -28.36
N ASP A 167 -5.23 -18.28 -28.27
CA ASP A 167 -5.63 -19.68 -28.33
C ASP A 167 -5.78 -20.24 -26.91
N PHE A 168 -6.99 -20.63 -26.57
CA PHE A 168 -7.31 -21.19 -25.25
C PHE A 168 -7.12 -22.70 -25.17
N THR A 169 -6.74 -23.38 -26.26
CA THR A 169 -6.54 -24.84 -26.28
C THR A 169 -5.22 -25.28 -25.65
N GLU A 170 -4.21 -24.41 -25.65
CA GLU A 170 -2.94 -24.59 -24.92
C GLU A 170 -2.79 -23.48 -23.87
N ASN A 171 -3.33 -23.69 -22.65
CA ASN A 171 -3.08 -22.85 -21.46
C ASN A 171 -3.00 -21.33 -21.69
N GLY A 172 -3.82 -20.75 -22.58
CA GLY A 172 -3.96 -19.30 -22.76
C GLY A 172 -2.69 -18.57 -23.21
N ILE A 173 -1.80 -19.20 -23.99
CA ILE A 173 -0.64 -18.51 -24.56
C ILE A 173 -1.14 -17.49 -25.60
N ILE A 174 -0.71 -16.22 -25.48
CA ILE A 174 -0.90 -15.22 -26.53
C ILE A 174 -0.12 -15.70 -27.75
N THR A 175 -0.82 -16.05 -28.83
CA THR A 175 -0.20 -16.64 -30.01
C THR A 175 0.24 -15.58 -31.01
N GLU A 176 -0.44 -14.43 -31.06
CA GLU A 176 -0.13 -13.37 -32.02
C GLU A 176 -0.65 -12.00 -31.54
N VAL A 177 0.18 -10.96 -31.66
CA VAL A 177 -0.22 -9.55 -31.58
C VAL A 177 -0.51 -9.08 -33.00
N LEU A 178 -1.78 -8.83 -33.33
CA LEU A 178 -2.23 -8.49 -34.68
C LEU A 178 -1.98 -7.03 -35.03
N GLU A 179 -2.14 -6.14 -34.05
CA GLU A 179 -1.99 -4.69 -34.20
C GLU A 179 -1.67 -4.08 -32.83
N GLN A 180 -0.79 -3.09 -32.80
CA GLN A 180 -0.46 -2.32 -31.60
C GLN A 180 -0.26 -0.85 -31.98
N GLU A 181 -0.96 0.03 -31.28
CA GLU A 181 -0.88 1.49 -31.43
C GLU A 181 -0.42 2.07 -30.09
N GLU A 182 0.78 2.64 -30.06
CA GLU A 182 1.33 3.33 -28.89
C GLU A 182 0.68 4.71 -28.71
N PHE A 183 0.47 5.11 -27.47
CA PHE A 183 0.00 6.44 -27.10
C PHE A 183 1.16 7.26 -26.50
N ASP A 184 1.26 8.54 -26.86
CA ASP A 184 2.27 9.47 -26.33
C ASP A 184 1.86 10.10 -24.97
N GLU A 185 1.02 9.43 -24.17
CA GLU A 185 0.53 9.99 -22.90
C GLU A 185 1.49 9.71 -21.71
N ASP A 186 2.45 8.81 -21.88
CA ASP A 186 3.45 8.38 -20.87
C ASP A 186 4.34 9.52 -20.35
N VAL A 187 4.50 10.59 -21.13
CA VAL A 187 5.25 11.80 -20.76
C VAL A 187 4.71 12.43 -19.47
N GLN A 188 3.38 12.48 -19.28
CA GLN A 188 2.81 13.10 -18.07
C GLN A 188 3.02 12.21 -16.84
N TYR A 189 2.92 10.89 -17.01
CA TYR A 189 3.20 9.93 -15.94
C TYR A 189 4.66 10.03 -15.48
N SER A 190 5.60 10.10 -16.44
CA SER A 190 7.02 10.26 -16.16
C SER A 190 7.34 11.53 -15.36
N ARG A 191 6.65 12.65 -15.65
CA ARG A 191 6.80 13.90 -14.88
C ARG A 191 6.38 13.75 -13.42
N LEU A 192 5.34 12.97 -13.13
CA LEU A 192 4.90 12.74 -11.75
C LEU A 192 5.90 11.86 -10.98
N GLN A 193 6.47 10.84 -11.63
CA GLN A 193 7.54 10.04 -11.04
C GLN A 193 8.80 10.86 -10.75
N GLU A 194 9.19 11.72 -11.69
CA GLU A 194 10.32 12.62 -11.52
C GLU A 194 10.06 13.62 -10.38
N HIS A 195 8.86 14.19 -10.31
CA HIS A 195 8.45 15.04 -9.20
C HIS A 195 8.57 14.33 -7.85
N ALA A 196 8.02 13.12 -7.73
CA ALA A 196 8.09 12.32 -6.51
C ALA A 196 9.53 12.04 -6.10
N ARG A 197 10.38 11.62 -7.04
CA ARG A 197 11.82 11.37 -6.81
C ARG A 197 12.53 12.63 -6.32
N ASN A 198 12.35 13.75 -7.02
CA ASN A 198 12.98 15.03 -6.66
C ASN A 198 12.51 15.56 -5.30
N TYR A 199 11.25 15.29 -4.93
CA TYR A 199 10.73 15.65 -3.62
C TYR A 199 11.34 14.76 -2.53
N LEU A 200 11.39 13.44 -2.74
CA LEU A 200 11.92 12.48 -1.77
C LEU A 200 13.42 12.65 -1.51
N ALA A 201 14.20 13.06 -2.52
CA ALA A 201 15.63 13.33 -2.39
C ALA A 201 15.98 14.44 -1.38
N LYS A 202 14.99 15.21 -0.91
CA LYS A 202 15.17 16.21 0.16
C LYS A 202 15.23 15.59 1.56
N PHE A 203 14.86 14.31 1.68
CA PHE A 203 14.76 13.56 2.93
C PHE A 203 15.70 12.35 2.97
N GLU A 204 16.73 12.37 2.11
CA GLU A 204 17.85 11.42 2.06
C GLU A 204 19.07 11.98 2.80
#